data_AF-A0A9D8C5G9-F1
#
_entry.id   AF-A0A9D8C5G9-F1
#
_cell.length_a   1.000
_cell.length_b   1.000
_cell.length_c   1.000
_cell.angle_alpha   90.00
_cell.angle_beta   90.00
_cell.angle_gamma   90.00
#
_symmetry.space_group_name_H-M   'P 1'
#
loop_
_entity.id
_entity.type
_entity.pdbx_description
1 polymer ?
#
loop_
_entity_poly.entity_id
_entity_poly.type
_entity_poly.pdbx_seq_one_letter_code
_entity_poly.pdbx_strand_id
1 'polypeptide(L)'
;MPPHAERIDYSPITARPRLAWPGGARLAVWVVPNVEHYEYLPAKTRVRDPWPRQPHPDVLNYGIRDYGNRVGFWRTLEVLDRHEVRCTASLSLAVLEMYPEIVEA
;
A
#
# COMPACT_ATOMS: atom_id res chain seq x y z
N MET A 1 -34.48 -17.04 17.18
CA MET A 1 -33.73 -16.13 16.28
C MET A 1 -32.88 -16.98 15.36
N PRO A 2 -32.90 -16.77 14.03
CA PRO A 2 -32.03 -17.55 13.16
C PRO A 2 -30.57 -17.24 13.53
N PRO A 3 -29.71 -18.26 13.67
CA PRO A 3 -28.29 -18.03 13.90
C PRO A 3 -27.75 -17.23 12.72
N HIS A 4 -26.90 -16.23 12.98
CA HIS A 4 -26.21 -15.44 11.97
C HIS A 4 -25.16 -16.28 11.22
N ALA A 5 -25.58 -17.36 10.55
CA ALA A 5 -24.71 -18.29 9.84
C ALA A 5 -23.93 -17.65 8.66
N GLU A 6 -24.24 -16.39 8.33
CA GLU A 6 -23.59 -15.61 7.26
C GLU A 6 -22.66 -14.50 7.77
N ARG A 7 -22.36 -14.43 9.09
CA ARG A 7 -21.48 -13.39 9.65
C ARG A 7 -20.42 -13.98 10.58
N ILE A 8 -19.42 -13.16 10.88
CA ILE A 8 -18.39 -13.47 11.88
C ILE A 8 -19.07 -13.59 13.25
N ASP A 9 -18.71 -14.63 13.99
CA ASP A 9 -19.20 -14.88 15.34
C ASP A 9 -18.96 -13.69 16.27
N TYR A 10 -19.95 -13.39 17.11
CA TYR A 10 -19.82 -12.36 18.12
C TYR A 10 -18.75 -12.75 19.15
N SER A 11 -17.75 -11.89 19.32
CA SER A 11 -16.66 -12.07 20.28
C SER A 11 -16.50 -10.83 21.16
N PRO A 12 -17.01 -10.83 22.41
CA PRO A 12 -16.92 -9.69 23.32
C PRO A 12 -15.49 -9.49 23.81
N ILE A 13 -15.07 -8.24 24.00
CA ILE A 13 -13.70 -7.91 24.45
C ILE A 13 -13.33 -8.55 25.80
N THR A 14 -14.31 -8.78 26.67
CA THR A 14 -14.12 -9.43 27.98
C THR A 14 -13.83 -10.92 27.89
N ALA A 15 -14.18 -11.58 26.76
CA ALA A 15 -13.91 -12.99 26.53
C ALA A 15 -12.84 -13.21 25.43
N ARG A 16 -12.30 -12.14 24.83
CA ARG A 16 -11.27 -12.28 23.81
C ARG A 16 -9.98 -12.83 24.43
N PRO A 17 -9.42 -13.93 23.90
CA PRO A 17 -8.12 -14.40 24.33
C PRO A 17 -7.07 -13.30 24.17
N ARG A 18 -6.12 -13.25 25.10
CA ARG A 18 -5.00 -12.31 25.02
C ARG A 18 -4.15 -12.65 23.80
N LEU A 19 -3.96 -11.67 22.92
CA LEU A 19 -3.05 -11.78 21.79
C LEU A 19 -1.60 -11.84 22.29
N ALA A 20 -0.88 -12.88 21.90
CA ALA A 20 0.52 -13.09 22.25
C ALA A 20 1.37 -13.01 20.99
N TRP A 21 2.23 -12.01 20.92
CA TRP A 21 3.19 -11.87 19.82
C TRP A 21 4.49 -12.62 20.12
N PRO A 22 5.27 -12.99 19.09
CA PRO A 22 6.60 -13.55 19.25
C PRO A 22 7.47 -12.70 20.21
N GLY A 23 8.29 -13.36 21.01
CA GLY A 23 9.16 -12.69 21.99
C GLY A 23 8.44 -11.97 23.13
N GLY A 24 7.13 -12.17 23.31
CA GLY A 24 6.34 -11.48 24.34
C GLY A 24 6.06 -10.02 24.02
N ALA A 25 6.18 -9.61 22.75
CA ALA A 25 5.91 -8.25 22.32
C ALA A 25 4.45 -7.84 22.61
N ARG A 26 4.26 -6.56 22.91
CA ARG A 26 2.94 -5.99 23.24
C ARG A 26 2.26 -5.28 22.06
N LEU A 27 3.03 -5.01 21.01
CA LEU A 27 2.60 -4.31 19.81
C LEU A 27 3.29 -4.97 18.62
N ALA A 28 2.52 -5.18 17.55
CA ALA A 28 3.05 -5.47 16.22
C ALA A 28 2.92 -4.20 15.37
N VAL A 29 3.97 -3.86 14.64
CA VAL A 29 3.97 -2.78 13.65
C VAL A 29 4.10 -3.41 12.28
N TRP A 30 3.19 -3.07 11.37
CA TRP A 30 3.21 -3.57 10.01
C TRP A 30 3.47 -2.41 9.05
N VAL A 31 4.64 -2.41 8.42
CA VAL A 31 5.06 -1.37 7.48
C VAL A 31 4.71 -1.82 6.07
N VAL A 32 3.83 -1.06 5.42
CA VAL A 32 3.30 -1.38 4.09
C VAL A 32 3.43 -0.18 3.16
N PRO A 33 4.60 0.04 2.53
CA PRO A 33 4.74 1.08 1.53
C PRO A 33 3.88 0.77 0.31
N ASN A 34 3.15 1.78 -0.16
CA ASN A 34 2.47 1.72 -1.44
C ASN A 34 3.46 2.09 -2.56
N VAL A 35 3.63 1.21 -3.52
CA VAL A 35 4.46 1.42 -4.71
C VAL A 35 3.55 1.40 -5.92
N GLU A 36 3.26 2.59 -6.44
CA GLU A 36 2.17 2.78 -7.41
C GLU A 36 2.67 3.41 -8.68
N HIS A 37 2.12 2.95 -9.81
CA HIS A 37 2.23 3.68 -11.07
C HIS A 37 0.90 4.37 -11.37
N TYR A 38 1.04 5.56 -11.91
CA TYR A 38 -0.05 6.44 -12.22
C TYR A 38 0.16 6.97 -13.63
N GLU A 39 -0.84 6.80 -14.49
CA GLU A 39 -0.74 7.17 -15.90
C GLU A 39 -0.67 8.70 -16.05
N TYR A 40 0.18 9.17 -16.96
CA TYR A 40 0.29 10.61 -17.27
C TYR A 40 -0.96 11.14 -18.00
N LEU A 41 -1.54 10.31 -18.85
CA LEU A 41 -2.77 10.56 -19.59
C LEU A 41 -3.72 9.37 -19.40
N PRO A 42 -4.40 9.31 -18.25
CA PRO A 42 -5.25 8.19 -17.91
C PRO A 42 -6.50 8.15 -18.81
N ALA A 43 -6.87 6.95 -19.25
CA ALA A 43 -8.10 6.77 -20.00
C ALA A 43 -9.33 6.99 -19.09
N LYS A 44 -10.33 7.71 -19.60
CA LYS A 44 -11.62 7.79 -18.92
C LYS A 44 -12.30 6.42 -18.95
N THR A 45 -12.61 5.89 -17.78
CA THR A 45 -13.32 4.60 -17.66
C THR A 45 -14.79 4.88 -17.31
N ARG A 46 -15.68 4.71 -18.29
CA ARG A 46 -17.10 5.11 -18.19
C ARG A 46 -17.22 6.60 -17.81
N VAL A 47 -17.86 6.90 -16.68
CA VAL A 47 -18.04 8.25 -16.14
C VAL A 47 -16.96 8.63 -15.12
N ARG A 48 -16.04 7.71 -14.77
CA ARG A 48 -14.99 7.96 -13.80
C ARG A 48 -13.77 8.52 -14.51
N ASP A 49 -13.47 9.78 -14.17
CA ASP A 49 -12.14 10.33 -14.35
C ASP A 49 -11.24 9.80 -13.21
N PRO A 50 -10.12 9.12 -13.50
CA PRO A 50 -9.20 8.67 -12.45
C PRO A 50 -8.58 9.83 -11.67
N TRP A 51 -8.51 11.04 -12.27
CA TRP A 51 -8.00 12.26 -11.63
C TRP A 51 -8.90 13.46 -11.93
N PRO A 52 -10.06 13.57 -11.27
CA PRO A 52 -11.04 14.60 -11.60
C PRO A 52 -10.63 16.01 -11.16
N ARG A 53 -9.45 16.20 -10.54
CA ARG A 53 -9.07 17.46 -9.91
C ARG A 53 -8.76 18.55 -10.93
N GLN A 54 -8.16 18.23 -12.08
CA GLN A 54 -7.76 19.15 -13.13
C GLN A 54 -7.88 18.45 -14.50
N PRO A 55 -8.01 19.18 -15.62
CA PRO A 55 -7.90 18.59 -16.95
C PRO A 55 -6.54 17.90 -17.15
N HIS A 56 -6.54 16.77 -17.84
CA HIS A 56 -5.32 16.03 -18.15
C HIS A 56 -4.45 16.74 -19.21
N PRO A 57 -3.12 16.66 -19.11
CA PRO A 57 -2.36 16.02 -18.04
C PRO A 57 -2.24 16.89 -16.78
N ASP A 58 -2.35 16.27 -15.61
CA ASP A 58 -2.01 16.91 -14.33
C ASP A 58 -0.51 16.75 -14.04
N VAL A 59 0.30 17.64 -14.65
CA VAL A 59 1.77 17.59 -14.61
C VAL A 59 2.31 17.63 -13.18
N LEU A 60 1.76 18.52 -12.34
CA LEU A 60 2.21 18.70 -10.97
C LEU A 60 1.94 17.44 -10.15
N ASN A 61 0.73 16.89 -10.24
CA ASN A 61 0.44 15.68 -9.49
C ASN A 61 1.27 14.51 -10.03
N TYR A 62 1.30 14.28 -11.34
CA TYR A 62 2.09 13.20 -11.92
C TYR A 62 3.56 13.25 -11.48
N GLY A 63 4.20 14.43 -11.54
CA GLY A 63 5.62 14.58 -11.18
C GLY A 63 5.94 14.14 -9.76
N ILE A 64 5.05 14.39 -8.80
CA ILE A 64 5.24 13.93 -7.40
C ILE A 64 5.17 12.40 -7.31
N ARG A 65 4.33 11.73 -8.11
CA ARG A 65 4.20 10.26 -8.09
C ARG A 65 5.38 9.61 -8.81
N ASP A 66 5.78 10.16 -9.95
CA ASP A 66 6.96 9.72 -10.70
C ASP A 66 8.24 9.89 -9.86
N TYR A 67 8.38 10.99 -9.11
CA TYR A 67 9.44 11.15 -8.11
C TYR A 67 9.44 10.03 -7.07
N GLY A 68 8.27 9.55 -6.65
CA GLY A 68 8.11 8.41 -5.75
C GLY A 68 8.88 7.19 -6.24
N ASN A 69 8.65 6.76 -7.48
CA ASN A 69 9.32 5.57 -8.03
C ASN A 69 10.79 5.83 -8.39
N ARG A 70 11.14 7.06 -8.82
CA ARG A 70 12.51 7.41 -9.22
C ARG A 70 13.46 7.64 -8.05
N VAL A 71 12.96 8.15 -6.92
CA VAL A 71 13.81 8.64 -5.82
C VAL A 71 13.26 8.25 -4.45
N GLY A 72 11.97 8.48 -4.22
CA GLY A 72 11.35 8.26 -2.91
C GLY A 72 11.43 6.80 -2.43
N PHE A 73 11.19 5.86 -3.34
CA PHE A 73 11.27 4.42 -3.11
C PHE A 73 12.66 4.02 -2.59
N TRP A 74 13.72 4.38 -3.33
CA TRP A 74 15.10 4.03 -3.00
C TRP A 74 15.57 4.59 -1.66
N ARG A 75 15.20 5.85 -1.36
CA ARG A 75 15.50 6.45 -0.06
C ARG A 75 14.77 5.77 1.09
N THR A 76 13.54 5.31 0.84
CA THR A 76 12.76 4.58 1.83
C THR A 76 13.37 3.21 2.08
N LEU A 77 13.77 2.50 1.02
CA LEU A 77 14.46 1.21 1.11
C LEU A 77 15.74 1.31 1.94
N GLU A 78 16.58 2.33 1.69
CA GLU A 78 17.80 2.57 2.46
C GLU A 78 17.55 2.70 3.98
N VAL A 79 16.46 3.38 4.37
CA VAL A 79 16.09 3.54 5.80
C VAL A 79 15.58 2.23 6.38
N LEU A 80 14.75 1.50 5.64
CA LEU A 80 14.24 0.20 6.08
C LEU A 80 15.37 -0.80 6.29
N ASP A 81 16.32 -0.88 5.35
CA ASP A 81 17.49 -1.74 5.43
C ASP A 81 18.41 -1.35 6.58
N ARG A 82 18.70 -0.05 6.74
CA ARG A 82 19.54 0.47 7.85
C ARG A 82 19.00 0.06 9.22
N HIS A 83 17.68 -0.04 9.36
CA HIS A 83 17.04 -0.39 10.61
C HIS A 83 16.55 -1.84 10.66
N GLU A 84 16.91 -2.66 9.67
CA GLU A 84 16.52 -4.07 9.54
C GLU A 84 14.99 -4.26 9.66
N VAL A 85 14.21 -3.30 9.16
CA VAL A 85 12.75 -3.31 9.22
C VAL A 85 12.20 -4.04 8.00
N ARG A 86 11.69 -5.25 8.23
CA ARG A 86 10.97 -5.98 7.19
C ARG A 86 9.62 -5.35 6.88
N CYS A 87 9.38 -4.99 5.63
CA CYS A 87 8.11 -4.46 5.15
C CYS A 87 7.38 -5.42 4.21
N THR A 88 6.14 -5.07 3.86
CA THR A 88 5.36 -5.72 2.81
C THR A 88 5.03 -4.69 1.73
N ALA A 89 5.45 -4.89 0.49
CA ALA A 89 5.10 -3.97 -0.58
C ALA A 89 3.63 -4.15 -1.00
N SER A 90 2.88 -3.04 -1.01
CA SER A 90 1.56 -2.95 -1.66
C SER A 90 1.77 -2.31 -3.01
N LEU A 91 1.77 -3.11 -4.08
CA LEU A 91 2.27 -2.68 -5.39
C LEU A 91 1.21 -2.72 -6.50
N SER A 92 1.24 -1.73 -7.38
CA SER A 92 0.46 -1.75 -8.63
C SER A 92 1.04 -2.75 -9.63
N LEU A 93 0.21 -3.53 -10.32
CA LEU A 93 0.70 -4.50 -11.30
C LEU A 93 1.60 -3.89 -12.39
N ALA A 94 1.28 -2.67 -12.85
CA ALA A 94 2.09 -1.97 -13.84
C ALA A 94 3.53 -1.70 -13.37
N VAL A 95 3.79 -1.64 -12.05
CA VAL A 95 5.15 -1.48 -11.52
C VAL A 95 6.01 -2.69 -11.88
N LEU A 96 5.43 -3.89 -11.91
CA LEU A 96 6.16 -5.12 -12.24
C LEU A 96 6.77 -5.09 -13.64
N GLU A 97 6.10 -4.43 -14.57
CA GLU A 97 6.53 -4.34 -15.97
C GLU A 97 7.36 -3.07 -16.24
N MET A 98 6.98 -1.94 -15.64
CA MET A 98 7.55 -0.63 -15.97
C MET A 98 8.80 -0.28 -15.17
N TYR A 99 8.97 -0.86 -13.97
CA TYR A 99 10.08 -0.57 -13.07
C TYR A 99 10.69 -1.88 -12.53
N PRO A 100 11.27 -2.73 -13.39
CA PRO A 100 11.81 -4.02 -12.95
C PRO A 100 12.86 -3.89 -11.85
N GLU A 101 13.63 -2.80 -11.83
CA GLU A 101 14.62 -2.53 -10.79
C GLU A 101 13.98 -2.40 -9.39
N ILE A 102 12.77 -1.84 -9.31
CA ILE A 102 12.01 -1.75 -8.05
C ILE A 102 11.57 -3.13 -7.56
N VAL A 103 11.35 -4.08 -8.48
CA VAL A 103 10.91 -5.44 -8.15
C VAL A 103 12.06 -6.30 -7.64
N GLU A 104 13.25 -6.13 -8.23
CA GLU A 104 14.45 -6.89 -7.87
C GLU A 104 15.10 -6.44 -6.55
N ALA A 105 14.77 -5.22 -6.10
CA ALA A 105 15.29 -4.62 -4.87
C ALA A 105 14.57 -5.12 -3.60
#